data_AF-A0AAD7ESJ6-F1
#
_entry.id   AF-A0AAD7ESJ6-F1
#
_cell.length_a   1.000
_cell.length_b   1.000
_cell.length_c   1.000
_cell.angle_alpha   90.00
_cell.angle_beta   90.00
_cell.angle_gamma   90.00
#
_symmetry.space_group_name_H-M   'P 1'
#
loop_
_entity.id
_entity.type
_entity.pdbx_description
1 polymer ?
#
loop_
_entity_poly.entity_id
_entity_poly.type
_entity_poly.pdbx_seq_one_letter_code
_entity_poly.pdbx_strand_id
1 'polypeptide(L)'
;MAQDFDLEELVDLEQTFYDTGYADGFAHGRIHGLIEGRALGREKGYEMWEELAFYEGFARTWQAVYTAQGRDDDRAVHHIRHLLDLIGQFPRVNPSAANASSDLDILKLSRQIQSRYRALCSTLGVKPANIRASGTPEANSPEPADSTTRQPVWKIENNPQAMTF
;
A
#
# COMPACT_ATOMS: atom_id res chain seq x y z
N MET A 1 -34.86 -36.37 45.48
CA MET A 1 -35.38 -36.36 44.10
C MET A 1 -34.16 -36.42 43.20
N ALA A 2 -33.84 -37.62 42.70
CA ALA A 2 -32.78 -37.76 41.70
C ALA A 2 -33.27 -37.00 40.46
N GLN A 3 -32.49 -36.03 40.00
CA GLN A 3 -32.75 -35.41 38.70
C GLN A 3 -32.58 -36.52 37.67
N ASP A 4 -33.65 -36.82 36.92
CA ASP A 4 -33.62 -37.80 35.85
C ASP A 4 -32.66 -37.24 34.80
N PHE A 5 -31.48 -37.83 34.70
CA PHE A 5 -30.42 -37.38 33.79
C PHE A 5 -30.68 -38.03 32.44
N ASP A 6 -31.10 -37.23 31.48
CA ASP A 6 -31.40 -37.69 30.14
C ASP A 6 -30.10 -37.97 29.37
N LEU A 7 -29.75 -39.25 29.24
CA LEU A 7 -28.56 -39.71 28.52
C LEU A 7 -28.66 -39.44 27.01
N GLU A 8 -29.85 -39.14 26.48
CA GLU A 8 -30.04 -38.80 25.07
C GLU A 8 -29.45 -37.42 24.74
N GLU A 9 -29.47 -36.47 25.67
CA GLU A 9 -28.82 -35.15 25.51
C GLU A 9 -27.29 -35.26 25.37
N LEU A 10 -26.69 -36.33 25.92
CA LEU A 10 -25.25 -36.57 25.84
C LEU A 10 -24.80 -37.08 24.47
N VAL A 11 -25.72 -37.68 23.69
CA VAL A 11 -25.44 -38.22 22.35
C VAL A 11 -25.18 -37.09 21.35
N ASP A 12 -25.95 -36.00 21.44
CA ASP A 12 -25.87 -34.85 20.54
C ASP A 12 -25.02 -33.69 21.11
N LEU A 13 -24.34 -33.93 22.23
CA LEU A 13 -23.59 -32.90 22.95
C LEU A 13 -22.47 -32.28 22.08
N GLU A 14 -21.71 -33.12 21.36
CA GLU A 14 -20.64 -32.66 20.46
C GLU A 14 -21.20 -31.77 19.34
N GLN A 15 -22.28 -32.22 18.69
CA GLN A 15 -22.92 -31.49 17.61
C GLN A 15 -23.49 -30.16 18.10
N THR A 16 -24.09 -30.14 19.30
CA THR A 16 -24.64 -28.92 19.91
C THR A 16 -23.54 -27.90 20.21
N PHE A 17 -22.39 -28.32 20.74
CA PHE A 17 -21.26 -27.43 20.95
C PHE A 17 -20.63 -26.95 19.63
N TYR A 18 -20.55 -27.82 18.62
CA TYR A 18 -20.09 -27.45 17.29
C TYR A 18 -20.98 -26.38 16.66
N ASP A 19 -22.29 -26.60 16.64
CA ASP A 19 -23.26 -25.68 16.02
C ASP A 19 -23.30 -24.35 16.77
N THR A 20 -23.23 -24.39 18.11
CA THR A 20 -23.15 -23.18 18.94
C THR A 20 -21.86 -22.40 18.67
N GLY A 21 -20.71 -23.07 18.65
CA GLY A 21 -19.42 -22.43 18.38
C GLY A 21 -19.31 -21.91 16.95
N TYR A 22 -19.88 -22.63 15.97
CA TYR A 22 -19.97 -22.18 14.58
C TYR A 22 -20.86 -20.95 14.45
N ALA A 23 -22.06 -20.96 15.04
CA ALA A 23 -22.99 -19.84 14.95
C ALA A 23 -22.41 -18.56 15.58
N ASP A 24 -21.78 -18.70 16.76
CA ASP A 24 -21.11 -17.58 17.43
C ASP A 24 -19.89 -17.09 16.65
N GLY A 25 -19.00 -17.99 16.25
CA GLY A 25 -17.81 -17.68 15.46
C GLY A 25 -18.14 -17.04 14.10
N PHE A 26 -19.20 -17.50 13.44
CA PHE A 26 -19.67 -16.93 12.19
C PHE A 26 -20.28 -15.54 12.39
N ALA A 27 -21.12 -15.36 13.42
CA ALA A 27 -21.71 -14.06 13.74
C ALA A 27 -20.62 -13.03 14.07
N HIS A 28 -19.64 -13.42 14.90
CA HIS A 28 -18.50 -12.60 15.26
C HIS A 28 -17.59 -12.30 14.07
N GLY A 29 -17.23 -13.32 13.30
CA GLY A 29 -16.39 -13.20 12.10
C GLY A 29 -17.01 -12.31 11.04
N ARG A 30 -18.33 -12.35 10.86
CA ARG A 30 -19.06 -11.45 9.94
C ARG A 30 -18.93 -9.99 10.36
N ILE A 31 -19.06 -9.69 11.65
CA ILE A 31 -18.94 -8.32 12.17
C ILE A 31 -17.50 -7.82 12.02
N HIS A 32 -16.52 -8.62 12.47
CA HIS A 32 -15.12 -8.27 12.38
C HIS A 32 -14.64 -8.11 10.95
N GLY A 33 -14.99 -9.03 10.05
CA GLY A 33 -14.65 -8.93 8.64
C GLY A 33 -15.22 -7.67 7.97
N LEU A 34 -16.43 -7.24 8.36
CA LEU A 34 -17.00 -5.99 7.85
C LEU A 34 -16.25 -4.75 8.34
N ILE A 35 -15.87 -4.72 9.62
CA ILE A 35 -15.14 -3.59 10.22
C ILE A 35 -13.73 -3.51 9.63
N GLU A 36 -13.01 -4.63 9.61
CA GLU A 36 -11.65 -4.72 9.09
C GLU A 36 -11.60 -4.42 7.58
N GLY A 37 -12.52 -5.00 6.80
CA GLY A 37 -12.61 -4.74 5.36
C GLY A 37 -12.87 -3.25 5.05
N ARG A 38 -13.69 -2.57 5.86
CA ARG A 38 -13.91 -1.12 5.73
C ARG A 38 -12.68 -0.30 6.12
N ALA A 39 -11.96 -0.71 7.17
CA ALA A 39 -10.73 -0.05 7.57
C ALA A 39 -9.65 -0.18 6.48
N LEU A 40 -9.40 -1.41 6.03
CA LEU A 40 -8.43 -1.73 4.98
C LEU A 40 -8.76 -1.01 3.66
N GLY A 41 -10.04 -1.00 3.26
CA GLY A 41 -10.46 -0.30 2.05
C GLY A 41 -10.21 1.21 2.09
N ARG A 42 -10.35 1.85 3.25
CA ARG A 42 -10.02 3.27 3.42
C ARG A 42 -8.52 3.52 3.33
N GLU A 43 -7.71 2.70 4.00
CA GLU A 43 -6.25 2.80 3.98
C GLU A 43 -5.70 2.63 2.56
N LYS A 44 -6.09 1.54 1.86
CA LYS A 44 -5.66 1.29 0.48
C LYS A 44 -6.22 2.28 -0.52
N GLY A 45 -7.44 2.76 -0.31
CA GLY A 45 -8.00 3.85 -1.09
C GLY A 45 -7.19 5.13 -0.96
N TYR A 46 -6.74 5.47 0.25
CA TYR A 46 -5.90 6.63 0.51
C TYR A 46 -4.52 6.50 -0.14
N GLU A 47 -3.82 5.38 0.05
CA GLU A 47 -2.51 5.11 -0.59
C GLU A 47 -2.57 5.31 -2.12
N MET A 48 -3.64 4.81 -2.75
CA MET A 48 -3.84 4.94 -4.18
C MET A 48 -4.10 6.40 -4.61
N TRP A 49 -4.96 7.10 -3.87
CA TRP A 49 -5.30 8.50 -4.18
C TRP A 49 -4.17 9.48 -3.89
N GLU A 50 -3.30 9.20 -2.92
CA GLU A 50 -2.09 9.99 -2.65
C GLU A 50 -1.16 10.00 -3.87
N GLU A 51 -0.90 8.82 -4.45
CA GLU A 51 -0.10 8.69 -5.67
C GLU A 51 -0.75 9.43 -6.86
N LEU A 52 -2.06 9.25 -7.05
CA LEU A 52 -2.81 9.91 -8.14
C LEU A 52 -2.87 11.43 -8.01
N ALA A 53 -3.14 11.94 -6.80
CA ALA A 53 -3.24 13.36 -6.53
C ALA A 53 -1.90 14.07 -6.73
N PHE A 54 -0.79 13.41 -6.40
CA PHE A 54 0.52 13.95 -6.73
C PHE A 54 0.71 14.06 -8.25
N TYR A 55 0.37 13.02 -9.02
CA TYR A 55 0.49 13.07 -10.48
C TYR A 55 -0.40 14.15 -11.09
N GLU A 56 -1.60 14.34 -10.56
CA GLU A 56 -2.51 15.40 -10.96
C GLU A 56 -1.91 16.78 -10.69
N GLY A 57 -1.40 17.02 -9.47
CA GLY A 57 -0.76 18.28 -9.10
C GLY A 57 0.48 18.57 -9.94
N PHE A 58 1.31 17.56 -10.18
CA PHE A 58 2.48 17.66 -11.06
C PHE A 58 2.07 18.05 -12.48
N ALA A 59 1.10 17.34 -13.06
CA ALA A 59 0.62 17.60 -14.41
C ALA A 59 0.03 19.00 -14.56
N ARG A 60 -0.82 19.44 -13.61
CA ARG A 60 -1.41 20.79 -13.60
C ARG A 60 -0.36 21.89 -13.45
N THR A 61 0.65 21.67 -12.62
CA THR A 61 1.75 22.64 -12.44
C THR A 61 2.51 22.84 -13.74
N TRP A 62 2.90 21.75 -14.41
CA TRP A 62 3.56 21.85 -15.71
C TRP A 62 2.64 22.44 -16.77
N GLN A 63 1.34 22.13 -16.77
CA GLN A 63 0.38 22.76 -17.66
C GLN A 63 0.38 24.30 -17.51
N ALA A 64 0.37 24.79 -16.28
CA ALA A 64 0.43 26.23 -15.99
C ALA A 64 1.75 26.86 -16.47
N VAL A 65 2.88 26.15 -16.36
CA VAL A 65 4.17 26.63 -16.85
C VAL A 65 4.19 26.73 -18.39
N TYR A 66 3.69 25.71 -19.10
CA TYR A 66 3.66 25.69 -20.56
C TYR A 66 2.71 26.77 -21.13
N THR A 67 1.54 26.95 -20.52
CA THR A 67 0.58 28.00 -20.89
C THR A 67 1.16 29.40 -20.67
N ALA A 68 1.86 29.62 -19.55
CA ALA A 68 2.55 30.89 -19.29
C ALA A 68 3.69 31.18 -20.30
N GLN A 69 4.31 30.15 -20.85
CA GLN A 69 5.34 30.27 -21.89
C GLN A 69 4.76 30.35 -23.32
N GLY A 70 3.45 30.25 -23.49
CA GLY A 70 2.81 30.22 -24.81
C GLY A 70 3.13 28.97 -25.65
N ARG A 71 3.50 27.86 -24.99
CA ARG A 71 3.95 26.60 -25.62
C ARG A 71 2.87 25.52 -25.56
N ASP A 72 1.64 25.87 -25.93
CA ASP A 72 0.47 25.01 -25.75
C ASP A 72 0.38 23.81 -26.71
N ASP A 73 1.17 23.84 -27.78
CA ASP A 73 1.21 22.80 -28.83
C ASP A 73 2.38 21.81 -28.66
N ASP A 74 3.12 21.93 -27.55
CA ASP A 74 4.23 21.03 -27.27
C ASP A 74 3.74 19.62 -26.98
N ARG A 75 4.52 18.62 -27.41
CA ARG A 75 4.29 17.19 -27.13
C ARG A 75 4.06 16.91 -25.64
N ALA A 76 4.72 17.66 -24.75
CA ALA A 76 4.54 17.55 -23.31
C ALA A 76 3.11 17.90 -22.88
N VAL A 77 2.48 18.91 -23.48
CA VAL A 77 1.11 19.33 -23.16
C VAL A 77 0.10 18.27 -23.57
N HIS A 78 0.31 17.57 -24.69
CA HIS A 78 -0.51 16.42 -25.05
C HIS A 78 -0.44 15.28 -24.02
N HIS A 79 0.77 14.96 -23.54
CA HIS A 79 0.95 13.96 -22.47
C HIS A 79 0.30 14.39 -21.15
N ILE A 80 0.39 15.67 -20.80
CA ILE A 80 -0.26 16.26 -19.62
C ILE A 80 -1.77 16.11 -19.70
N ARG A 81 -2.41 16.52 -20.81
CA ARG A 81 -3.86 16.40 -21.00
C ARG A 81 -4.32 14.95 -20.89
N HIS A 82 -3.58 14.03 -21.52
CA HIS A 82 -3.94 12.61 -21.49
C HIS A 82 -3.79 12.00 -20.08
N LEU A 83 -2.76 12.39 -19.33
CA LEU A 83 -2.59 11.97 -17.94
C LEU A 83 -3.75 12.46 -17.06
N LEU A 84 -4.16 13.72 -17.22
CA LEU A 84 -5.29 14.30 -16.48
C LEU A 84 -6.63 13.63 -16.84
N ASP A 85 -6.84 13.29 -18.10
CA ASP A 85 -8.05 12.56 -18.54
C ASP A 85 -8.15 11.17 -17.88
N LEU A 86 -7.04 10.41 -17.85
CA LEU A 86 -7.00 9.11 -17.18
C LEU A 86 -7.25 9.22 -15.66
N ILE A 87 -6.70 10.24 -15.01
CA ILE A 87 -6.96 10.51 -13.59
C ILE A 87 -8.43 10.88 -13.36
N GLY A 88 -9.03 11.65 -14.28
CA GLY A 88 -10.45 12.02 -14.24
C GLY A 88 -11.41 10.84 -14.33
N GLN A 89 -10.99 9.73 -14.95
CA GLN A 89 -11.76 8.48 -15.02
C GLN A 89 -11.73 7.67 -13.70
N PHE A 90 -10.84 8.02 -12.77
CA PHE A 90 -10.70 7.27 -11.52
C PHE A 90 -11.89 7.51 -10.57
N PRO A 91 -12.52 6.46 -10.01
CA PRO A 91 -13.72 6.61 -9.19
C PRO A 91 -13.43 7.36 -7.89
N ARG A 92 -14.18 8.44 -7.64
CA ARG A 92 -14.12 9.23 -6.40
C ARG A 92 -14.95 8.64 -5.25
N VAL A 93 -15.88 7.76 -5.58
CA VAL A 93 -16.75 7.08 -4.62
C VAL A 93 -16.52 5.58 -4.77
N ASN A 94 -16.38 4.88 -3.64
CA ASN A 94 -16.21 3.43 -3.62
C ASN A 94 -17.44 2.77 -4.27
N PRO A 95 -17.28 2.10 -5.44
CA PRO A 95 -18.40 1.40 -6.07
C PRO A 95 -18.81 0.23 -5.18
N SER A 96 -20.02 0.32 -4.60
CA SER A 96 -20.60 -0.79 -3.85
C SER A 96 -20.77 -2.02 -4.74
N ALA A 97 -20.73 -3.22 -4.13
CA ALA A 97 -20.91 -4.50 -4.84
C ALA A 97 -22.19 -4.54 -5.72
N ALA A 98 -23.21 -3.76 -5.39
CA ALA A 98 -24.44 -3.64 -6.17
C ALA A 98 -24.27 -2.93 -7.54
N ASN A 99 -23.23 -2.10 -7.69
CA ASN A 99 -22.94 -1.33 -8.90
C ASN A 99 -21.71 -1.88 -9.65
N ALA A 100 -21.28 -3.10 -9.34
CA ALA A 100 -20.11 -3.76 -9.92
C ALA A 100 -20.24 -4.06 -11.44
N SER A 101 -21.34 -3.66 -12.08
CA SER A 101 -21.56 -3.73 -13.53
C SER A 101 -20.61 -2.83 -14.33
N SER A 102 -19.91 -1.89 -13.70
CA SER A 102 -18.76 -1.24 -14.33
C SER A 102 -17.52 -2.08 -14.06
N ASP A 103 -17.13 -2.89 -15.04
CA ASP A 103 -15.91 -3.71 -15.12
C ASP A 103 -14.64 -2.82 -15.21
N LEU A 104 -14.57 -1.78 -14.36
CA LEU A 104 -13.47 -0.84 -14.28
C LEU A 104 -12.37 -1.50 -13.46
N ASP A 105 -11.39 -2.05 -14.16
CA ASP A 105 -10.19 -2.59 -13.56
C ASP A 105 -9.31 -1.45 -13.02
N ILE A 106 -9.56 -1.09 -11.75
CA ILE A 106 -8.86 -0.04 -11.01
C ILE A 106 -7.34 -0.23 -11.07
N LEU A 107 -6.87 -1.48 -11.00
CA LEU A 107 -5.44 -1.81 -11.02
C LEU A 107 -4.84 -1.58 -12.41
N LYS A 108 -5.55 -1.95 -13.49
CA LYS A 108 -5.11 -1.62 -14.85
C LYS A 108 -5.05 -0.11 -15.06
N LEU A 109 -6.07 0.63 -14.63
CA LEU A 109 -6.10 2.09 -14.76
C LEU A 109 -4.95 2.75 -13.99
N SER A 110 -4.69 2.30 -12.75
CA SER A 110 -3.55 2.79 -11.95
C SER A 110 -2.20 2.54 -12.64
N ARG A 111 -1.96 1.34 -13.18
CA ARG A 111 -0.73 1.04 -13.95
C ARG A 111 -0.61 1.89 -15.20
N GLN A 112 -1.72 2.12 -15.90
CA GLN A 112 -1.74 2.98 -17.08
C GLN A 112 -1.35 4.41 -16.71
N ILE A 113 -1.90 4.96 -15.62
CA ILE A 113 -1.56 6.29 -15.11
C ILE A 113 -0.07 6.37 -14.74
N GLN A 114 0.47 5.39 -14.00
CA GLN A 114 1.89 5.33 -13.64
C GLN A 114 2.81 5.33 -14.88
N SER A 115 2.46 4.56 -15.92
CA SER A 115 3.23 4.51 -17.16
C SER A 115 3.20 5.85 -17.92
N ARG A 116 2.03 6.52 -17.96
CA ARG A 116 1.87 7.84 -18.58
C ARG A 116 2.62 8.92 -17.82
N TYR A 117 2.60 8.88 -16.49
CA TYR A 117 3.41 9.76 -15.66
C TYR A 117 4.91 9.62 -15.97
N ARG A 118 5.42 8.38 -16.04
CA ARG A 118 6.84 8.13 -16.39
C ARG A 118 7.18 8.64 -17.79
N ALA A 119 6.29 8.45 -18.76
CA ALA A 119 6.46 8.97 -20.11
C ALA A 119 6.51 10.51 -20.12
N LEU A 120 5.65 11.18 -19.35
CA LEU A 120 5.67 12.63 -19.17
C LEU A 120 6.99 13.10 -18.56
N CYS A 121 7.46 12.45 -17.49
CA CYS A 121 8.77 12.74 -16.88
C CYS A 121 9.92 12.63 -17.88
N SER A 122 9.92 11.60 -18.74
CA SER A 122 10.91 11.46 -19.80
C SER A 122 10.85 12.60 -20.82
N THR A 123 9.66 13.10 -21.18
CA THR A 123 9.54 14.26 -22.08
C THR A 123 9.95 15.58 -21.46
N LEU A 124 9.78 15.72 -20.14
CA LEU A 124 10.19 16.91 -19.39
C LEU A 124 11.68 16.87 -18.97
N GLY A 125 12.35 15.72 -19.12
CA GLY A 125 13.72 15.52 -18.66
C GLY A 125 13.85 15.45 -17.12
N VAL A 126 12.76 15.17 -16.41
CA VAL A 126 12.71 15.11 -14.94
C VAL A 126 12.74 13.64 -14.49
N LYS A 127 13.45 13.35 -13.40
CA LYS A 127 13.43 12.00 -12.80
C LYS A 127 12.06 11.76 -12.14
N PRO A 128 11.41 10.61 -12.38
CA PRO A 128 10.12 10.32 -11.75
C PRO A 128 10.30 10.15 -10.23
N ALA A 129 9.39 10.73 -9.46
CA ALA A 129 9.36 10.55 -8.01
C ALA A 129 8.74 9.18 -7.66
N ASN A 130 9.31 8.48 -6.69
CA ASN A 130 8.77 7.23 -6.16
C ASN A 130 7.91 7.55 -4.93
N ILE A 131 6.58 7.55 -5.08
CA ILE A 131 5.64 7.96 -4.03
C ILE A 131 5.08 6.77 -3.24
N ARG A 132 5.43 5.54 -3.62
CA ARG A 132 5.16 4.35 -2.82
C ARG A 132 6.08 4.29 -1.60
N ALA A 133 5.88 5.18 -0.63
CA ALA A 133 6.42 5.11 0.72
C ALA A 133 5.74 6.16 1.62
N SER A 134 4.46 5.97 1.90
CA SER A 134 3.81 6.48 3.12
C SER A 134 3.40 5.32 4.05
N GLY A 135 4.15 4.22 4.01
CA GLY A 135 4.40 3.49 5.25
C GLY A 135 5.33 4.39 6.06
N THR A 136 4.91 4.77 7.26
CA THR A 136 5.69 5.45 8.31
C THR A 136 7.19 5.56 7.99
N PRO A 137 7.80 6.75 7.92
CA PRO A 137 9.21 6.83 8.25
C PRO A 137 9.30 6.33 9.69
N GLU A 138 9.81 5.10 9.89
CA GLU A 138 10.37 4.75 11.18
C GLU A 138 11.24 5.92 11.60
N ALA A 139 10.91 6.48 12.77
CA ALA A 139 11.62 7.59 13.35
C ALA A 139 13.12 7.29 13.32
N ASN A 140 13.82 7.95 12.40
CA ASN A 140 15.26 7.89 12.29
C ASN A 140 15.82 8.62 13.52
N SER A 141 15.96 7.91 14.63
CA SER A 141 16.85 8.29 15.72
C SER A 141 18.25 8.48 15.13
N PRO A 142 18.96 9.57 15.43
CA PRO A 142 20.27 9.81 14.84
C PRO A 142 21.29 8.89 15.52
N GLU A 143 21.60 7.76 14.90
CA GLU A 143 22.83 7.01 15.19
C GLU A 143 23.92 7.38 14.16
N PRO A 144 25.16 7.64 14.62
CA PRO A 144 26.19 8.24 13.79
C PRO A 144 26.77 7.25 12.79
N ALA A 145 27.09 7.75 11.61
CA ALA A 145 27.77 7.05 10.55
C ALA A 145 29.16 6.53 10.99
N ASP A 146 29.51 5.30 10.60
CA ASP A 146 30.73 5.10 9.82
C ASP A 146 30.72 3.76 9.06
N SER A 147 31.33 3.83 7.88
CA SER A 147 31.96 2.74 7.15
C SER A 147 32.67 1.76 8.10
N THR A 148 32.79 0.47 7.83
CA THR A 148 33.80 -0.05 6.91
C THR A 148 33.69 -1.58 6.96
N THR A 149 34.05 -2.24 5.87
CA THR A 149 34.88 -3.45 5.82
C THR A 149 35.20 -4.01 7.21
N ARG A 150 34.63 -5.18 7.56
CA ARG A 150 34.82 -5.83 8.87
C ARG A 150 36.31 -5.93 9.21
N GLN A 151 36.82 -4.99 9.99
CA GLN A 151 38.12 -5.11 10.63
C GLN A 151 37.94 -5.89 11.93
N PRO A 152 38.72 -6.96 12.16
CA PRO A 152 38.67 -7.66 13.43
C PRO A 152 39.23 -6.78 14.55
N VAL A 153 38.49 -6.75 15.67
CA VAL A 153 38.67 -5.86 16.84
C VAL A 153 39.94 -6.14 17.66
N TRP A 154 40.69 -7.19 17.34
CA TRP A 154 41.90 -7.55 18.08
C TRP A 154 43.10 -7.63 17.14
N LYS A 155 44.08 -6.75 17.33
CA LYS A 155 45.42 -6.93 16.76
C LYS A 155 46.15 -7.94 17.62
N ILE A 156 46.21 -9.18 17.15
CA ILE A 156 47.11 -10.19 17.72
C ILE A 156 48.51 -9.82 17.24
N GLU A 157 49.27 -9.09 18.05
CA GLU A 157 50.71 -8.96 17.83
C GLU A 157 51.36 -10.30 18.17
N ASN A 158 51.68 -11.07 17.13
CA ASN A 158 52.61 -12.19 17.25
C ASN A 158 54.01 -11.61 17.47
N ASN A 159 54.40 -11.41 18.73
CA ASN A 159 55.80 -11.19 19.09
C ASN A 159 56.48 -12.55 19.37
N PRO A 160 57.42 -13.03 18.53
CA PRO A 160 58.05 -14.33 18.68
C PRO A 160 59.25 -14.33 19.63
N GLN A 161 59.27 -13.52 20.69
CA GLN A 161 60.35 -13.53 21.69
C GLN A 161 59.84 -13.25 23.11
N ALA A 162 59.36 -14.29 23.79
CA ALA A 162 59.43 -14.42 25.25
C ALA A 162 59.03 -15.84 25.69
N MET A 163 59.84 -16.85 25.34
CA MET A 163 59.96 -18.08 26.14
C MET A 163 61.39 -18.61 25.97
N THR A 164 62.31 -18.08 26.77
CA THR A 164 63.47 -18.84 27.25
C THR A 164 63.17 -19.15 28.71
N PHE A 165 63.41 -20.43 29.04
CA PHE A 165 63.22 -21.09 30.33
C PHE A 165 63.78 -20.33 31.53
#